data_AF-A0A0M8MMR8-F1
#
_entry.id   AF-A0A0M8MMR8-F1
#
_cell.length_a   1.000
_cell.length_b   1.000
_cell.length_c   1.000
_cell.angle_alpha   90.00
_cell.angle_beta   90.00
_cell.angle_gamma   90.00
#
_symmetry.space_group_name_H-M   'P 1'
#
loop_
_entity.id
_entity.type
_entity.pdbx_description
1 polymer ?
#
loop_
_entity_poly.entity_id
_entity_poly.type
_entity_poly.pdbx_seq_one_letter_code
_entity_poly.pdbx_strand_id
1 'polypeptide(L)'
;MEMPHRMPYLPMQETRTTPAEPELGSSSAYTQRYGDVDESQRGVIDPAAITSVDKDLVTRYIPGELTPLFDLIQTKQQPHLDKLRVRKRKLEDALATGNMSLSEDAELIIQESKNKRKAGNQGLLTEAEKKANHIASEQKRRANIRKGYDMLSAMLPTLSKYAESQGGSGDVKRHGEEDGMDSRSSIHSEITVLEEAIEYVTQCLQEHHQLLLRKSKAQEELLAYYRRMAV
;
A
#
# COMPACT_ATOMS: atom_id res chain seq x y z
N MET A 1 -48.34 -62.93 -12.95
CA MET A 1 -47.55 -63.74 -12.00
C MET A 1 -46.22 -63.05 -11.80
N GLU A 2 -45.88 -62.81 -10.54
CA GLU A 2 -44.55 -62.56 -9.97
C GLU A 2 -43.78 -61.28 -10.34
N MET A 3 -43.71 -60.39 -9.33
CA MET A 3 -42.56 -59.52 -9.02
C MET A 3 -41.47 -60.38 -8.32
N PRO A 4 -40.39 -59.78 -7.77
CA PRO A 4 -39.19 -59.21 -8.37
C PRO A 4 -37.93 -59.97 -7.89
N HIS A 5 -36.75 -59.86 -8.53
CA HIS A 5 -35.48 -60.26 -7.87
C HIS A 5 -34.37 -59.22 -8.05
N ARG A 6 -34.27 -58.42 -6.99
CA ARG A 6 -33.13 -57.66 -6.47
C ARG A 6 -31.84 -58.48 -6.54
N MET A 7 -30.85 -58.03 -7.31
CA MET A 7 -29.46 -58.45 -7.10
C MET A 7 -28.78 -57.48 -6.13
N PRO A 8 -27.91 -58.00 -5.24
CA PRO A 8 -27.52 -57.33 -4.00
C PRO A 8 -26.46 -56.25 -4.18
N TYR A 9 -26.56 -55.22 -3.34
CA TYR A 9 -25.46 -54.32 -3.01
C TYR A 9 -24.47 -55.02 -2.04
N LEU A 10 -23.19 -54.63 -2.17
CA LEU A 10 -22.01 -54.77 -1.26
C LEU A 10 -20.98 -55.87 -1.62
N PRO A 11 -19.67 -55.70 -1.28
CA PRO A 11 -18.97 -54.53 -0.75
C PRO A 11 -17.76 -54.06 -1.59
N MET A 12 -17.35 -52.81 -1.36
CA MET A 12 -16.06 -52.22 -1.76
C MET A 12 -14.89 -53.15 -1.40
N GLN A 13 -14.02 -53.43 -2.37
CA GLN A 13 -12.62 -53.74 -2.13
C GLN A 13 -11.78 -52.99 -3.17
N GLU A 14 -11.43 -51.74 -2.83
CA GLU A 14 -10.36 -51.00 -3.49
C GLU A 14 -9.06 -51.73 -3.23
N THR A 15 -8.52 -52.43 -4.23
CA THR A 15 -7.11 -52.80 -4.22
C THR A 15 -6.30 -51.52 -4.38
N ARG A 16 -5.88 -50.94 -3.26
CA ARG A 16 -4.81 -49.94 -3.19
C ARG A 16 -3.51 -50.59 -3.67
N THR A 17 -3.27 -50.52 -4.97
CA THR A 17 -1.91 -50.59 -5.52
C THR A 17 -1.27 -49.24 -5.21
N THR A 18 -0.42 -49.21 -4.18
CA THR A 18 0.46 -48.10 -3.85
C THR A 18 1.49 -47.90 -4.98
N PRO A 19 1.49 -46.77 -5.72
CA PRO A 19 2.68 -46.33 -6.40
C PRO A 19 3.61 -45.74 -5.34
N ALA A 20 4.87 -46.17 -5.37
CA ALA A 20 5.92 -45.68 -4.49
C ALA A 20 5.95 -44.14 -4.42
N GLU A 21 5.98 -43.62 -3.19
CA GLU A 21 6.20 -42.21 -2.92
C GLU A 21 7.53 -41.76 -3.56
N PRO A 22 7.56 -40.66 -4.32
CA PRO A 22 8.79 -39.92 -4.46
C PRO A 22 9.09 -39.31 -3.09
N GLU A 23 10.12 -39.84 -2.44
CA GLU A 23 10.79 -39.27 -1.28
C GLU A 23 10.72 -37.73 -1.33
N LEU A 24 9.99 -37.15 -0.39
CA LEU A 24 10.00 -35.72 -0.10
C LEU A 24 11.41 -35.34 0.37
N GLY A 25 12.28 -35.12 -0.61
CA GLY A 25 13.56 -34.46 -0.43
C GLY A 25 13.33 -33.17 0.34
N SER A 26 14.01 -33.09 1.46
CA SER A 26 13.95 -32.04 2.47
C SER A 26 13.64 -30.66 1.89
N SER A 27 12.49 -30.12 2.30
CA SER A 27 12.12 -28.70 2.15
C SER A 27 12.99 -27.82 3.07
N SER A 28 14.31 -28.06 3.09
CA SER A 28 15.29 -27.35 3.91
C SER A 28 15.92 -26.17 3.16
N ALA A 29 15.85 -26.13 1.83
CA ALA A 29 16.62 -25.16 1.05
C ALA A 29 15.95 -23.76 0.92
N TYR A 30 14.62 -23.66 1.08
CA TYR A 30 13.91 -22.37 0.96
C TYR A 30 13.81 -21.62 2.29
N THR A 31 13.84 -22.34 3.42
CA THR A 31 13.77 -21.73 4.76
C THR A 31 15.14 -21.25 5.25
N GLN A 32 16.25 -21.68 4.64
CA GLN A 32 17.60 -21.38 5.12
C GLN A 32 18.08 -19.95 4.81
N ARG A 33 17.40 -19.20 3.94
CA ARG A 33 17.80 -17.83 3.54
C ARG A 33 17.09 -16.71 4.30
N TYR A 34 16.02 -17.03 5.02
CA TYR A 34 15.50 -16.17 6.08
C TYR A 34 16.14 -16.67 7.38
N GLY A 35 17.41 -16.28 7.56
CA GLY A 35 18.05 -16.41 8.85
C GLY A 35 17.16 -15.80 9.90
N ASP A 36 17.01 -16.52 11.00
CA ASP A 36 16.68 -16.06 12.35
C ASP A 36 16.85 -14.53 12.48
N VAL A 37 15.80 -13.78 12.09
CA VAL A 37 15.81 -12.34 12.23
C VAL A 37 15.51 -12.16 13.69
N ASP A 38 16.56 -11.94 14.49
CA ASP A 38 16.47 -11.67 15.92
C ASP A 38 15.33 -10.68 16.16
N GLU A 39 14.18 -11.22 16.56
CA GLU A 39 12.93 -10.49 16.73
C GLU A 39 13.06 -9.47 17.88
N SER A 40 14.14 -9.61 18.67
CA SER A 40 14.58 -8.74 19.74
C SER A 40 15.13 -7.39 19.28
N GLN A 41 15.48 -7.20 17.99
CA GLN A 41 15.99 -5.92 17.47
C GLN A 41 14.94 -5.08 16.72
N ARG A 42 13.75 -5.62 16.43
CA ARG A 42 12.64 -4.78 15.97
C ARG A 42 12.11 -4.03 17.18
N GLY A 43 12.69 -2.88 17.47
CA GLY A 43 12.26 -1.99 18.55
C GLY A 43 10.74 -1.87 18.53
N VAL A 44 10.09 -2.41 19.57
CA VAL A 44 8.64 -2.47 19.66
C VAL A 44 8.11 -1.05 19.60
N ILE A 45 7.38 -0.72 18.54
CA ILE A 45 6.70 0.56 18.42
C ILE A 45 5.51 0.48 19.35
N ASP A 46 5.65 1.06 20.54
CA ASP A 46 4.55 1.18 21.49
C ASP A 46 3.95 2.60 21.41
N PRO A 47 2.79 2.78 20.74
CA PRO A 47 2.14 4.07 20.69
C PRO A 47 1.65 4.54 22.07
N ALA A 48 1.43 3.64 23.03
CA ALA A 48 1.01 3.97 24.38
C ALA A 48 2.16 4.53 25.24
N ALA A 49 3.41 4.30 24.86
CA ALA A 49 4.58 4.88 25.53
C ALA A 49 4.69 6.41 25.35
N ILE A 50 3.93 7.00 24.41
CA ILE A 50 3.92 8.44 24.17
C ILE A 50 2.93 9.09 25.16
N THR A 51 3.45 9.56 26.28
CA THR A 51 2.69 10.34 27.26
C THR A 51 2.27 11.69 26.67
N SER A 52 0.98 12.02 26.78
CA SER A 52 0.47 13.36 26.48
C SER A 52 0.65 14.24 27.70
N VAL A 53 1.26 15.41 27.52
CA VAL A 53 1.35 16.43 28.58
C VAL A 53 -0.05 16.95 28.90
N ASP A 54 -0.32 17.17 30.19
CA ASP A 54 -1.59 17.71 30.67
C ASP A 54 -1.80 19.16 30.18
N LYS A 55 -2.90 19.38 29.44
CA LYS A 55 -3.23 20.67 28.82
C LYS A 55 -3.49 21.78 29.84
N ASP A 56 -4.01 21.42 31.00
CA ASP A 56 -4.31 22.40 32.05
C ASP A 56 -3.02 22.97 32.64
N LEU A 57 -1.99 22.13 32.78
CA LEU A 57 -0.66 22.57 33.22
C LEU A 57 0.02 23.43 32.16
N VAL A 58 -0.09 23.07 30.88
CA VAL A 58 0.44 23.88 29.78
C VAL A 58 -0.18 25.27 29.80
N THR A 59 -1.51 25.37 29.86
CA THR A 59 -2.22 26.65 29.85
C THR A 59 -1.87 27.53 31.06
N ARG A 60 -1.55 26.91 32.21
CA ARG A 60 -1.23 27.64 33.45
C ARG A 60 0.20 28.17 33.49
N TYR A 61 1.17 27.42 32.99
CA TYR A 61 2.60 27.72 33.19
C TYR A 61 3.34 28.13 31.93
N ILE A 62 2.90 27.71 30.74
CA ILE A 62 3.59 27.98 29.47
C ILE A 62 3.09 29.30 28.87
N PRO A 63 3.99 30.18 28.38
CA PRO A 63 3.60 31.37 27.61
C PRO A 63 2.73 31.02 26.40
N GLY A 64 1.77 31.90 26.07
CA GLY A 64 0.78 31.67 25.02
C GLY A 64 1.39 31.41 23.63
N GLU A 65 2.57 31.97 23.35
CA GLU A 65 3.30 31.77 22.09
C GLU A 65 3.83 30.33 21.94
N LEU A 66 4.08 29.63 23.05
CA LEU A 66 4.64 28.28 23.08
C LEU A 66 3.57 27.19 23.28
N THR A 67 2.36 27.55 23.70
CA THR A 67 1.22 26.63 23.83
C THR A 67 0.96 25.77 22.57
N PRO A 68 1.05 26.30 21.32
CA PRO A 68 0.82 25.49 20.12
C PRO A 68 1.79 24.31 19.94
N LEU A 69 2.97 24.33 20.58
CA LEU A 69 3.93 23.23 20.51
C LEU A 69 3.43 21.96 21.23
N PHE A 70 2.47 22.11 22.15
CA PHE A 70 1.87 21.03 22.93
C PHE A 70 0.64 20.40 22.27
N ASP A 71 0.20 20.94 21.13
CA ASP A 71 -0.92 20.36 20.41
C ASP A 71 -0.58 18.98 19.83
N LEU A 72 -1.61 18.12 19.85
CA LEU A 72 -1.56 16.82 19.19
C LEU A 72 -1.31 17.05 17.69
N ILE A 73 -0.44 16.24 17.08
CA ILE A 73 -0.18 16.33 15.63
C ILE A 73 -1.50 16.03 14.91
N GLN A 74 -2.18 17.06 14.43
CA GLN A 74 -3.42 16.91 13.69
C GLN A 74 -3.13 16.73 12.21
N THR A 75 -3.92 15.88 11.55
CA THR A 75 -3.89 15.70 10.09
C THR A 75 -4.16 17.01 9.33
N LYS A 76 -4.72 18.04 9.98
CA LYS A 76 -4.90 19.39 9.42
C LYS A 76 -3.59 20.12 9.12
N GLN A 77 -2.51 19.79 9.83
CA GLN A 77 -1.20 20.43 9.65
C GLN A 77 -0.31 19.68 8.65
N GLN A 78 -0.81 18.60 8.03
CA GLN A 78 -0.06 17.84 7.04
C GLN A 78 -0.21 18.46 5.64
N PRO A 79 0.85 19.05 5.05
CA PRO A 79 0.76 19.77 3.77
C PRO A 79 0.52 18.83 2.58
N HIS A 80 0.96 17.57 2.67
CA HIS A 80 0.70 16.57 1.64
C HIS A 80 -0.78 16.25 1.46
N LEU A 81 -1.62 16.52 2.48
CA LEU A 81 -3.07 16.37 2.40
C LEU A 81 -3.77 17.63 1.87
N ASP A 82 -3.07 18.75 1.68
CA ASP A 82 -3.66 20.00 1.18
C ASP A 82 -4.33 19.79 -0.16
N LYS A 83 -3.68 19.05 -1.07
CA LYS A 83 -4.23 18.69 -2.38
C LYS A 83 -5.56 17.94 -2.24
N LEU A 84 -5.64 17.02 -1.29
CA LEU A 84 -6.86 16.25 -1.03
C LEU A 84 -7.96 17.15 -0.44
N ARG A 85 -7.61 18.06 0.47
CA ARG A 85 -8.58 19.02 1.04
C ARG A 85 -9.11 19.98 -0.02
N VAL A 86 -8.25 20.49 -0.91
CA VAL A 86 -8.65 21.34 -2.05
C VAL A 86 -9.55 20.57 -3.00
N ARG A 87 -9.19 19.33 -3.36
CA ARG A 87 -9.98 18.46 -4.24
C ARG A 87 -11.35 18.16 -3.65
N LYS A 88 -11.42 17.83 -2.36
CA LYS A 88 -12.68 17.65 -1.61
C LYS A 88 -13.54 18.91 -1.67
N ARG A 89 -12.98 20.08 -1.35
CA ARG A 89 -13.70 21.36 -1.38
C ARG A 89 -14.25 21.66 -2.78
N LYS A 90 -13.44 21.50 -3.83
CA LYS A 90 -13.88 21.71 -5.22
C LYS A 90 -15.04 20.79 -5.60
N LEU A 91 -15.01 19.54 -5.15
CA LEU A 91 -16.11 18.60 -5.38
C LEU A 91 -17.38 19.00 -4.63
N GLU A 92 -17.26 19.43 -3.38
CA GLU A 92 -18.38 19.96 -2.58
C GLU A 92 -19.00 21.20 -3.25
N ASP A 93 -18.18 22.14 -3.71
CA ASP A 93 -18.62 23.35 -4.42
C ASP A 93 -19.30 22.99 -5.76
N ALA A 94 -18.76 22.02 -6.50
CA ALA A 94 -19.37 21.51 -7.74
C ALA A 94 -20.77 20.92 -7.48
N LEU A 95 -20.91 20.11 -6.43
CA LEU A 95 -22.20 19.51 -6.04
C LEU A 95 -23.19 20.56 -5.57
N ALA A 96 -22.75 21.55 -4.78
CA ALA A 96 -23.61 22.61 -4.26
C ALA A 96 -24.12 23.54 -5.37
N THR A 97 -23.28 23.86 -6.36
CA THR A 97 -23.63 24.76 -7.47
C THR A 97 -24.21 24.04 -8.69
N GLY A 98 -24.13 22.71 -8.74
CA GLY A 98 -24.46 21.92 -9.92
C GLY A 98 -23.46 22.09 -11.08
N ASN A 99 -22.41 22.90 -10.92
CA ASN A 99 -21.39 23.10 -11.94
C ASN A 99 -20.27 22.06 -11.81
N MET A 100 -20.42 20.95 -12.54
CA MET A 100 -19.47 19.84 -12.51
C MET A 100 -18.08 20.18 -13.08
N SER A 101 -17.93 21.30 -13.80
CA SER A 101 -16.63 21.75 -14.32
C SER A 101 -15.66 22.23 -13.21
N LEU A 102 -16.14 22.43 -11.98
CA LEU A 102 -15.32 22.91 -10.87
C LEU A 102 -14.41 21.81 -10.27
N SER A 103 -14.64 20.54 -10.61
CA SER A 103 -13.88 19.40 -10.09
C SER A 103 -13.61 18.34 -11.15
N GLU A 104 -12.34 17.99 -11.37
CA GLU A 104 -11.93 16.87 -12.24
C GLU A 104 -12.55 15.53 -11.79
N ASP A 105 -12.82 15.39 -10.50
CA ASP A 105 -13.43 14.19 -9.91
C ASP A 105 -14.88 14.00 -10.30
N ALA A 106 -15.60 15.11 -10.51
CA ALA A 106 -16.99 15.06 -10.95
C ALA A 106 -17.09 14.41 -12.33
N GLU A 107 -16.13 14.67 -13.22
CA GLU A 107 -16.05 14.04 -14.54
C GLU A 107 -15.79 12.54 -14.45
N LEU A 108 -14.93 12.09 -13.53
CA LEU A 108 -14.65 10.67 -13.32
C LEU A 108 -15.91 9.90 -12.87
N ILE A 109 -16.67 10.47 -11.93
CA ILE A 109 -17.95 9.89 -11.46
C ILE A 109 -18.95 9.79 -12.62
N ILE A 110 -19.02 10.82 -13.46
CA ILE A 110 -19.89 10.83 -14.65
C ILE A 110 -19.42 9.79 -15.67
N GLN A 111 -18.12 9.69 -15.94
CA GLN A 111 -17.55 8.70 -16.87
C GLN A 111 -17.80 7.27 -16.38
N GLU A 112 -17.63 7.00 -15.09
CA GLU A 112 -17.90 5.70 -14.49
C GLU A 112 -19.38 5.31 -14.66
N SER A 113 -20.30 6.26 -14.43
CA SER A 113 -21.72 6.06 -14.68
C SER A 113 -22.05 5.80 -16.16
N LYS A 114 -21.36 6.47 -17.09
CA LYS A 114 -21.50 6.25 -18.55
C LYS A 114 -20.95 4.90 -18.99
N ASN A 115 -19.82 4.47 -18.43
CA ASN A 115 -19.21 3.17 -18.71
C ASN A 115 -20.10 2.04 -18.22
N LYS A 116 -20.75 2.21 -17.07
CA LYS A 116 -21.76 1.26 -16.55
C LYS A 116 -22.98 1.12 -17.48
N ARG A 117 -23.46 2.23 -18.06
CA ARG A 117 -24.55 2.20 -19.06
C ARG A 117 -24.13 1.54 -20.37
N LYS A 118 -22.90 1.77 -20.83
CA LYS A 118 -22.36 1.12 -22.03
C LYS A 118 -22.21 -0.38 -21.85
N ALA A 119 -21.81 -0.85 -20.67
CA ALA A 119 -21.70 -2.28 -20.37
C ALA A 119 -23.06 -3.02 -20.43
N GLY A 120 -24.18 -2.34 -20.16
CA GLY A 120 -25.52 -2.92 -20.27
C GLY A 120 -26.08 -3.03 -21.70
N ASN A 121 -25.53 -2.28 -22.66
CA ASN A 121 -25.98 -2.26 -24.06
C ASN A 121 -25.13 -3.12 -25.00
N GLN A 122 -23.97 -3.62 -24.55
CA GLN A 122 -23.19 -4.59 -25.29
C GLN A 122 -23.79 -5.97 -24.98
N GLY A 123 -24.39 -6.63 -25.97
CA GLY A 123 -24.98 -7.97 -25.81
C GLY A 123 -23.98 -9.02 -25.28
N LEU A 124 -24.42 -10.28 -25.13
CA LEU A 124 -23.52 -11.35 -24.69
C LEU A 124 -22.34 -11.51 -25.67
N LEU A 125 -21.12 -11.32 -25.16
CA LEU A 125 -19.87 -11.53 -25.91
C LEU A 125 -19.77 -12.98 -26.41
N THR A 126 -19.33 -13.14 -27.65
CA THR A 126 -18.94 -14.46 -28.21
C THR A 126 -17.75 -15.05 -27.45
N GLU A 127 -17.51 -16.36 -27.56
CA GLU A 127 -16.37 -17.00 -26.90
C GLU A 127 -15.02 -16.44 -27.37
N ALA A 128 -14.90 -16.12 -28.66
CA ALA A 128 -13.73 -15.48 -29.24
C ALA A 128 -13.49 -14.08 -28.66
N GLU A 129 -14.56 -13.27 -28.56
CA GLU A 129 -14.50 -11.94 -27.95
C GLU A 129 -14.18 -12.01 -26.45
N LYS A 130 -14.75 -12.97 -25.72
CA LYS A 130 -14.41 -13.20 -24.31
C LYS A 130 -12.93 -13.51 -24.13
N LYS A 131 -12.38 -14.41 -24.95
CA LYS A 131 -10.94 -14.76 -24.92
C LYS A 131 -10.07 -13.55 -25.23
N ALA A 132 -10.41 -12.78 -26.26
CA ALA A 132 -9.69 -11.57 -26.62
C ALA A 132 -9.74 -10.52 -25.49
N ASN A 133 -10.92 -10.31 -24.90
CA ASN A 133 -11.11 -9.36 -23.80
C ASN A 133 -10.36 -9.79 -22.53
N HIS A 134 -10.35 -11.09 -22.22
CA HIS A 134 -9.58 -11.65 -21.10
C HIS A 134 -8.07 -11.39 -21.28
N ILE A 135 -7.52 -11.64 -22.48
CA ILE A 135 -6.10 -11.38 -22.75
C ILE A 135 -5.79 -9.88 -22.65
N ALA A 136 -6.61 -9.03 -23.27
CA ALA A 136 -6.41 -7.58 -23.26
C ALA A 136 -6.51 -6.99 -21.83
N SER A 137 -7.49 -7.43 -21.05
CA SER A 137 -7.66 -6.99 -19.65
C SER A 137 -6.51 -7.45 -18.77
N GLU A 138 -6.01 -8.67 -18.96
CA GLU A 138 -4.85 -9.18 -18.22
C GLU A 138 -3.54 -8.47 -18.63
N GLN A 139 -3.33 -8.19 -19.91
CA GLN A 139 -2.19 -7.37 -20.38
C GLN A 139 -2.22 -5.98 -19.75
N LYS A 140 -3.38 -5.31 -19.76
CA LYS A 140 -3.57 -4.01 -19.11
C LYS A 140 -3.33 -4.09 -17.60
N ARG A 141 -3.86 -5.12 -16.93
CA ARG A 141 -3.62 -5.35 -15.50
C ARG A 141 -2.13 -5.51 -15.20
N ARG A 142 -1.41 -6.34 -15.95
CA ARG A 142 0.05 -6.55 -15.78
C ARG A 142 0.85 -5.27 -16.06
N ALA A 143 0.48 -4.49 -17.07
CA ALA A 143 1.11 -3.20 -17.34
C ALA A 143 0.94 -2.22 -16.18
N ASN A 144 -0.25 -2.16 -15.58
CA ASN A 144 -0.51 -1.33 -14.40
C ASN A 144 0.28 -1.80 -13.16
N ILE A 145 0.39 -3.11 -12.94
CA ILE A 145 1.19 -3.67 -11.84
C ILE A 145 2.67 -3.29 -12.00
N ARG A 146 3.24 -3.45 -13.21
CA ARG A 146 4.62 -3.03 -13.50
C ARG A 146 4.85 -1.55 -13.21
N LYS A 147 3.94 -0.69 -13.69
CA LYS A 147 3.99 0.75 -13.39
C LYS A 147 3.96 1.03 -11.88
N GLY A 148 3.21 0.24 -11.11
CA GLY A 148 3.20 0.31 -9.64
C GLY A 148 4.57 0.00 -9.02
N TYR A 149 5.24 -1.05 -9.50
CA TYR A 149 6.61 -1.40 -9.06
C TYR A 149 7.65 -0.34 -9.45
N ASP A 150 7.54 0.24 -10.64
CA ASP A 150 8.43 1.32 -11.07
C ASP A 150 8.29 2.55 -10.15
N MET A 151 7.04 2.93 -9.85
CA MET A 151 6.75 4.02 -8.92
C MET A 151 7.27 3.72 -7.50
N LEU A 152 7.08 2.49 -7.01
CA LEU A 152 7.57 2.08 -5.70
C LEU A 152 9.10 2.14 -5.65
N SER A 153 9.79 1.60 -6.65
CA SER A 153 11.25 1.60 -6.75
C SER A 153 11.83 3.02 -6.73
N ALA A 154 11.16 3.98 -7.39
CA ALA A 154 11.58 5.38 -7.39
C ALA A 154 11.41 6.08 -6.04
N MET A 155 10.51 5.61 -5.17
CA MET A 155 10.31 6.17 -3.83
C MET A 155 11.27 5.61 -2.78
N LEU A 156 11.88 4.45 -3.04
CA LEU A 156 12.78 3.78 -2.09
C LEU A 156 14.19 4.41 -2.19
N PRO A 157 14.70 5.04 -1.12
CA PRO A 157 15.96 5.79 -1.18
C PRO A 157 17.19 4.96 -1.59
N THR A 158 17.20 3.68 -1.25
CA THR A 158 18.25 2.74 -1.60
C THR A 158 18.23 2.43 -3.10
N LEU A 159 17.08 2.00 -3.63
CA LEU A 159 16.91 1.64 -5.04
C LEU A 159 17.03 2.85 -5.98
N SER A 160 16.52 4.01 -5.58
CA SER A 160 16.66 5.26 -6.34
C SER A 160 18.14 5.65 -6.52
N LYS A 161 18.97 5.54 -5.47
CA LYS A 161 20.42 5.84 -5.56
C LYS A 161 21.17 4.82 -6.43
N TYR A 162 20.76 3.56 -6.43
CA TYR A 162 21.32 2.56 -7.34
C TYR A 162 20.99 2.89 -8.80
N ALA A 163 19.76 3.33 -9.10
CA ALA A 163 19.39 3.74 -10.45
C ALA A 163 20.15 4.98 -10.95
N GLU A 164 20.41 5.95 -10.05
CA GLU A 164 21.20 7.16 -10.35
C GLU A 164 22.69 6.85 -10.56
N SER A 165 23.28 6.00 -9.70
CA SER A 165 24.70 5.63 -9.78
C SER A 165 25.05 4.73 -10.98
N GLN A 166 24.08 3.99 -11.50
CA GLN A 166 24.23 3.15 -12.70
C GLN A 166 23.91 3.92 -14.01
N GLY A 167 23.78 5.26 -13.97
CA GLY A 167 23.68 6.10 -15.18
C GLY A 167 22.35 5.99 -15.94
N GLY A 168 21.27 5.56 -15.28
CA GLY A 168 20.03 5.13 -15.92
C GLY A 168 18.87 6.11 -15.85
N SER A 169 19.04 7.43 -15.95
CA SER A 169 17.93 8.39 -16.07
C SER A 169 18.34 9.66 -16.80
N GLY A 170 18.82 9.50 -18.04
CA GLY A 170 18.76 10.58 -19.02
C GLY A 170 17.31 10.78 -19.45
N ASP A 171 16.84 12.01 -19.29
CA ASP A 171 15.66 12.59 -19.92
C ASP A 171 15.50 12.08 -21.36
N VAL A 172 14.51 11.22 -21.62
CA VAL A 172 14.05 10.96 -22.98
C VAL A 172 12.55 11.14 -23.01
N LYS A 173 12.16 12.37 -23.33
CA LYS A 173 10.92 12.73 -24.00
C LYS A 173 10.69 11.74 -25.17
N ARG A 174 9.83 10.73 -25.00
CA ARG A 174 9.39 9.83 -26.09
C ARG A 174 7.93 10.08 -26.43
N HIS A 175 7.75 10.94 -27.43
CA HIS A 175 6.68 10.79 -28.41
C HIS A 175 6.99 9.54 -29.25
N GLY A 176 5.98 8.73 -29.55
CA GLY A 176 5.98 7.85 -30.72
C GLY A 176 6.16 6.34 -30.46
N GLU A 177 5.05 5.65 -30.67
CA GLU A 177 4.89 4.39 -31.43
C GLU A 177 5.27 3.03 -30.80
N GLU A 178 4.32 2.12 -30.98
CA GLU A 178 4.18 0.76 -30.50
C GLU A 178 5.12 -0.18 -31.28
N ASP A 179 6.02 -0.91 -30.61
CA ASP A 179 6.30 -2.34 -30.86
C ASP A 179 7.38 -2.88 -29.92
N GLY A 180 7.27 -4.15 -29.50
CA GLY A 180 8.38 -4.88 -28.84
C GLY A 180 8.46 -4.76 -27.31
N MET A 181 7.46 -5.31 -26.64
CA MET A 181 7.39 -5.50 -25.19
C MET A 181 8.44 -6.51 -24.72
N ASP A 182 9.57 -6.05 -24.15
CA ASP A 182 10.43 -6.74 -23.16
C ASP A 182 11.84 -6.11 -23.16
N SER A 183 12.06 -4.92 -22.61
CA SER A 183 13.44 -4.41 -22.43
C SER A 183 13.63 -3.35 -21.36
N ARG A 184 12.70 -3.22 -20.43
CA ARG A 184 12.92 -2.49 -19.17
C ARG A 184 12.34 -3.28 -18.02
N SER A 185 12.76 -4.54 -17.90
CA SER A 185 12.70 -5.22 -16.61
C SER A 185 13.34 -4.27 -15.60
N SER A 186 12.60 -3.89 -14.56
CA SER A 186 13.15 -3.12 -13.45
C SER A 186 14.52 -3.68 -13.10
N ILE A 187 15.52 -2.81 -12.89
CA ILE A 187 16.89 -3.22 -12.53
C ILE A 187 16.87 -4.16 -11.31
N HIS A 188 15.82 -4.06 -10.51
CA HIS A 188 15.57 -4.83 -9.31
C HIS A 188 14.44 -5.84 -9.53
N SER A 189 14.60 -7.04 -8.97
CA SER A 189 13.52 -8.04 -8.96
C SER A 189 12.31 -7.55 -8.17
N GLU A 190 11.09 -7.98 -8.52
CA GLU A 190 9.89 -7.54 -7.77
C GLU A 190 9.97 -7.91 -6.29
N ILE A 191 10.59 -9.04 -5.96
CA ILE A 191 10.80 -9.49 -4.58
C ILE A 191 11.67 -8.48 -3.83
N THR A 192 12.82 -8.08 -4.40
CA THR A 192 13.73 -7.10 -3.81
C THR A 192 13.02 -5.76 -3.57
N VAL A 193 12.19 -5.30 -4.51
CA VAL A 193 11.44 -4.05 -4.34
C VAL A 193 10.48 -4.13 -3.15
N LEU A 194 9.82 -5.27 -2.94
CA LEU A 194 8.90 -5.44 -1.81
C LEU A 194 9.62 -5.57 -0.46
N GLU A 195 10.71 -6.33 -0.41
CA GLU A 195 11.52 -6.49 0.80
C GLU A 195 12.06 -5.13 1.27
N GLU A 196 12.66 -4.39 0.34
CA GLU A 196 13.19 -3.05 0.61
C GLU A 196 12.08 -2.06 1.03
N ALA A 197 10.88 -2.18 0.45
CA ALA A 197 9.74 -1.36 0.87
C ALA A 197 9.31 -1.64 2.31
N ILE A 198 9.29 -2.90 2.72
CA ILE A 198 8.96 -3.28 4.10
C ILE A 198 10.00 -2.73 5.06
N GLU A 199 11.28 -2.89 4.75
CA GLU A 199 12.38 -2.38 5.56
C GLU A 199 12.30 -0.86 5.69
N TYR A 200 12.15 -0.14 4.58
CA TYR A 200 12.06 1.31 4.57
C TYR A 200 10.87 1.84 5.37
N VAL A 201 9.69 1.25 5.21
CA VAL A 201 8.50 1.65 5.98
C VAL A 201 8.70 1.37 7.47
N THR A 202 9.28 0.22 7.82
CA THR A 202 9.58 -0.12 9.22
C THR A 202 10.55 0.88 9.83
N GLN A 203 11.63 1.23 9.12
CA GLN A 203 12.59 2.25 9.56
C GLN A 203 11.91 3.61 9.74
N CYS A 204 11.11 4.05 8.76
CA CYS A 204 10.38 5.31 8.83
C CYS A 204 9.45 5.37 10.07
N LEU A 205 8.77 4.27 10.38
CA LEU A 205 7.91 4.19 11.56
C LEU A 205 8.71 4.25 12.87
N GLN A 206 9.87 3.58 12.94
CA GLN A 206 10.76 3.65 14.10
C GLN A 206 11.34 5.05 14.30
N GLU A 207 11.83 5.69 13.24
CA GLU A 207 12.32 7.07 13.28
C GLU A 207 11.23 8.04 13.71
N HIS A 208 10.02 7.88 13.17
CA HIS A 208 8.87 8.67 13.57
C HIS A 208 8.57 8.51 15.06
N HIS A 209 8.56 7.27 15.58
CA HIS A 209 8.35 7.00 16.99
C HIS A 209 9.43 7.64 17.88
N GLN A 210 10.72 7.52 17.50
CA GLN A 210 11.82 8.15 18.22
C GLN A 210 11.69 9.68 18.26
N LEU A 211 11.27 10.30 17.15
CA LEU A 211 11.02 11.74 17.09
C LEU A 211 9.87 12.15 18.02
N LEU A 212 8.81 11.33 18.14
CA LEU A 212 7.71 11.58 19.07
C LEU A 212 8.16 11.48 20.53
N LEU A 213 8.96 10.48 20.89
CA LEU A 213 9.55 10.38 22.24
C LEU A 213 10.42 11.58 22.57
N ARG A 214 11.28 12.00 21.63
CA ARG A 214 12.12 13.21 21.79
C ARG A 214 11.28 14.47 21.95
N LYS A 215 10.20 14.61 21.17
CA LYS A 215 9.25 15.72 21.29
C LYS A 215 8.59 15.74 22.66
N SER A 216 8.07 14.60 23.13
CA SER A 216 7.43 14.49 24.45
C SER A 216 8.40 14.87 25.57
N LYS A 217 9.62 14.33 25.55
CA LYS A 217 10.65 14.69 26.53
C LYS A 217 10.96 16.19 26.54
N ALA A 218 11.11 16.81 25.37
CA ALA A 218 11.37 18.24 25.28
C ALA A 218 10.18 19.08 25.81
N GLN A 219 8.95 18.64 25.57
CA GLN A 219 7.74 19.26 26.11
C GLN A 219 7.69 19.18 27.64
N GLU A 220 8.04 18.03 28.22
CA GLU A 220 8.12 17.84 29.67
C GLU A 220 9.21 18.72 30.31
N GLU A 221 10.41 18.78 29.70
CA GLU A 221 11.51 19.64 30.16
C GLU A 221 11.12 21.12 30.12
N LEU A 222 10.45 21.56 29.06
CA LEU A 222 9.97 22.93 28.91
C LEU A 222 8.93 23.28 29.98
N LEU A 223 7.96 22.39 30.21
CA LEU A 223 6.96 22.56 31.26
C LEU A 223 7.60 22.63 32.65
N ALA A 224 8.57 21.74 32.93
CA ALA A 224 9.29 21.75 34.20
C ALA A 224 10.13 23.02 34.39
N TYR A 225 10.70 23.59 33.32
CA TYR A 225 11.42 24.85 33.37
C TYR A 225 10.50 26.02 33.75
N TYR A 226 9.39 26.22 33.03
CA TYR A 226 8.47 27.32 33.31
C TYR A 226 7.73 27.16 34.64
N ARG A 227 7.38 25.91 35.01
CA ARG A 227 6.79 25.63 36.33
C ARG A 227 7.72 26.04 37.48
N ARG A 228 9.03 25.84 37.32
CA ARG A 228 10.04 26.27 38.32
C ARG A 228 10.23 27.78 38.36
N MET A 229 10.02 28.49 37.25
CA MET A 229 10.10 29.95 37.22
C MET A 229 8.86 30.64 37.81
N ALA A 230 7.71 29.97 37.78
CA ALA A 230 6.44 30.51 38.26
C ALA A 230 6.23 30.33 39.78
N VAL A 231 7.12 29.60 40.46
CA VAL A 231 7.18 29.42 41.93
C VAL A 231 8.20 30.39 42.49
#